data_AF-A0A6N9NJY6-F1
#
_entry.id   AF-A0A6N9NJY6-F1
#
_cell.length_a   1.000
_cell.length_b   1.000
_cell.length_c   1.000
_cell.angle_alpha   90.00
_cell.angle_beta   90.00
_cell.angle_gamma   90.00
#
_symmetry.space_group_name_H-M   'P 1'
#
loop_
_entity.id
_entity.type
_entity.pdbx_description
1 polymer ?
#
loop_
_entity_poly.entity_id
_entity_poly.type
_entity_poly.pdbx_seq_one_letter_code
_entity_poly.pdbx_strand_id
1 'polypeptide(L)'
;MTKKVIIGGGCFWCTEAIFSELKGVSAVNSGYSGGAIKNPAYREVCTGRTGHAEVVEVHYDDEIISLKNLLIIHLTTHDPTTKDRQGADIGTQYRSIIFYADEAEKQIAEEAIAEVQTVYDAKIVTELAASAPFYWAEPEHQDYYKNNSDAGYCQAVINPKLSKFRKLYSTHLKG
;
A
#
# COMPACT_ATOMS: atom_id res chain seq x y z
N MET A 1 -0.13 -19.49 -8.56
CA MET A 1 1.26 -19.05 -8.92
C MET A 1 1.61 -17.78 -8.16
N THR A 2 2.85 -17.66 -7.65
CA THR A 2 3.30 -16.45 -6.94
C THR A 2 3.48 -15.27 -7.90
N LYS A 3 2.75 -14.19 -7.65
CA LYS A 3 2.84 -12.90 -8.34
C LYS A 3 3.23 -11.80 -7.36
N LYS A 4 3.50 -10.60 -7.88
CA LYS A 4 3.78 -9.43 -7.05
C LYS A 4 3.14 -8.16 -7.59
N VAL A 5 2.78 -7.25 -6.69
CA VAL A 5 2.29 -5.91 -7.01
C VAL A 5 2.92 -4.89 -6.08
N ILE A 6 3.20 -3.67 -6.57
CA ILE A 6 3.72 -2.57 -5.77
C ILE A 6 2.64 -1.51 -5.62
N ILE A 7 2.30 -1.17 -4.37
CA ILE A 7 1.22 -0.24 -4.04
C ILE A 7 1.64 0.71 -2.92
N GLY A 8 1.14 1.95 -2.95
CA GLY A 8 1.36 2.98 -1.93
C GLY A 8 0.06 3.67 -1.55
N GLY A 9 -0.14 3.94 -0.26
CA GLY A 9 -1.41 4.43 0.29
C GLY A 9 -1.25 5.30 1.53
N GLY A 10 -0.11 5.98 1.65
CA GLY A 10 0.33 6.64 2.89
C GLY A 10 1.47 5.89 3.56
N CYS A 11 1.59 6.03 4.88
CA CYS A 11 2.63 5.38 5.66
C CYS A 11 2.69 3.87 5.39
N PHE A 12 3.83 3.39 4.88
CA PHE A 12 4.00 1.98 4.51
C PHE A 12 3.86 0.99 5.67
N TRP A 13 4.04 1.40 6.94
CA TRP A 13 3.85 0.54 8.11
C TRP A 13 2.38 0.17 8.28
N CYS A 14 1.47 1.09 7.94
CA CYS A 14 0.03 0.81 7.94
C CYS A 14 -0.30 -0.22 6.84
N THR A 15 0.23 0.02 5.64
CA THR A 15 -0.03 -0.82 4.47
C THR A 15 0.54 -2.23 4.66
N GLU A 16 1.79 -2.33 5.13
CA GLU A 16 2.47 -3.60 5.44
C GLU A 16 1.67 -4.43 6.44
N ALA A 17 1.22 -3.82 7.54
CA ALA A 17 0.44 -4.50 8.56
C ALA A 17 -0.87 -5.09 8.01
N ILE A 18 -1.55 -4.37 7.12
CA ILE A 18 -2.81 -4.81 6.51
C ILE A 18 -2.58 -5.99 5.58
N PHE A 19 -1.65 -5.87 4.63
CA PHE A 19 -1.44 -6.93 3.63
C PHE A 19 -0.80 -8.18 4.24
N SER A 20 -0.03 -8.04 5.31
CA SER A 20 0.60 -9.17 6.01
C SER A 20 -0.42 -10.14 6.63
N GLU A 21 -1.63 -9.68 6.94
CA GLU A 21 -2.70 -10.49 7.51
C GLU A 21 -3.55 -11.23 6.47
N LEU A 22 -3.36 -10.98 5.17
CA LEU A 22 -4.20 -11.55 4.12
C LEU A 22 -3.83 -12.98 3.75
N LYS A 23 -4.83 -13.87 3.69
CA LYS A 23 -4.71 -15.21 3.13
C LYS A 23 -4.29 -15.12 1.66
N GLY A 24 -3.29 -15.90 1.28
CA GLY A 24 -2.70 -15.86 -0.05
C GLY A 24 -1.54 -14.87 -0.19
N VAL A 25 -1.33 -13.95 0.76
CA VAL A 25 -0.13 -13.10 0.79
C VAL A 25 0.99 -13.80 1.53
N SER A 26 2.11 -14.03 0.83
CA SER A 26 3.28 -14.76 1.34
C SER A 26 4.35 -13.84 1.91
N ALA A 27 4.52 -12.63 1.37
CA ALA A 27 5.45 -11.63 1.88
C ALA A 27 4.97 -10.21 1.54
N VAL A 28 5.34 -9.25 2.38
CA VAL A 28 5.13 -7.82 2.15
C VAL A 28 6.41 -7.11 2.53
N ASN A 29 7.02 -6.39 1.58
CA ASN A 29 8.28 -5.68 1.82
C ASN A 29 8.04 -4.17 1.71
N SER A 30 8.38 -3.43 2.75
CA SER A 30 8.29 -1.96 2.76
C SER A 30 9.45 -1.33 1.96
N GLY A 31 9.18 -0.28 1.20
CA GLY A 31 10.17 0.33 0.33
C GLY A 31 9.76 1.66 -0.31
N TYR A 32 10.57 2.09 -1.26
CA TYR A 32 10.44 3.35 -1.98
C TYR A 32 10.42 3.11 -3.49
N SER A 33 9.49 3.75 -4.21
CA SER A 33 9.39 3.60 -5.67
C SER A 33 8.84 4.87 -6.36
N GLY A 34 9.03 4.97 -7.67
CA GLY A 34 8.53 6.09 -8.50
C GLY A 34 9.26 7.42 -8.38
N GLY A 35 10.41 7.46 -7.70
CA GLY A 35 11.26 8.65 -7.58
C GLY A 35 12.44 8.66 -8.55
N ALA A 36 13.23 9.74 -8.49
CA ALA A 36 14.29 10.02 -9.46
C ALA A 36 15.68 9.50 -9.06
N ILE A 37 15.91 9.21 -7.77
CA ILE A 37 17.23 8.81 -7.27
C ILE A 37 17.31 7.30 -7.04
N LYS A 38 18.50 6.74 -7.16
CA LYS A 38 18.74 5.31 -6.89
C LYS A 38 19.11 5.11 -5.44
N ASN A 39 18.54 4.09 -4.79
CA ASN A 39 18.81 3.71 -3.40
C ASN A 39 18.64 4.89 -2.42
N PRO A 40 17.47 5.55 -2.39
CA PRO A 40 17.22 6.66 -1.47
C PRO A 40 17.32 6.21 -0.01
N ALA A 41 17.89 7.03 0.86
CA ALA A 41 17.74 6.83 2.30
C ALA A 41 16.37 7.35 2.78
N TYR A 42 15.79 6.75 3.83
CA TYR A 42 14.49 7.16 4.39
C TYR A 42 14.41 8.67 4.61
N ARG A 43 15.45 9.24 5.25
CA ARG A 43 15.53 10.69 5.53
C ARG A 43 15.40 11.57 4.29
N GLU A 44 15.86 11.10 3.13
CA GLU A 44 15.77 11.84 1.88
C GLU A 44 14.35 11.76 1.31
N VAL A 45 13.72 10.59 1.40
CA VAL A 45 12.31 10.38 1.02
C VAL A 45 11.38 11.25 1.87
N CYS A 46 11.62 11.33 3.18
CA CYS A 46 10.84 12.19 4.09
C CYS A 46 10.88 13.68 3.71
N THR A 47 11.87 14.13 2.94
CA THR A 47 11.90 15.52 2.45
C THR A 47 10.91 15.78 1.31
N GLY A 48 10.36 14.74 0.69
CA GLY A 48 9.53 14.81 -0.51
C GLY A 48 10.28 15.16 -1.80
N ARG A 49 11.58 15.48 -1.72
CA ARG A 49 12.37 15.98 -2.87
C ARG A 49 12.80 14.88 -3.85
N THR A 50 12.78 13.62 -3.40
CA THR A 50 13.22 12.48 -4.21
C THR A 50 12.16 12.02 -5.22
N GLY A 51 10.89 12.39 -5.00
CA GLY A 51 9.74 11.92 -5.77
C GLY A 51 9.27 10.50 -5.43
N HIS A 52 9.98 9.78 -4.55
CA HIS A 52 9.57 8.44 -4.15
C HIS A 52 8.27 8.48 -3.34
N ALA A 53 7.38 7.52 -3.61
CA ALA A 53 6.33 7.12 -2.69
C ALA A 53 6.87 6.09 -1.69
N GLU A 54 6.38 6.15 -0.45
CA GLU A 54 6.36 4.99 0.43
C GLU A 54 5.39 3.96 -0.14
N VAL A 55 5.91 2.75 -0.37
CA VAL A 55 5.18 1.65 -1.01
C VAL A 55 5.48 0.35 -0.30
N VAL A 56 4.65 -0.66 -0.60
CA VAL A 56 4.93 -2.06 -0.28
C VAL A 56 4.98 -2.89 -1.56
N GLU A 57 5.91 -3.83 -1.63
CA GLU A 57 5.89 -4.92 -2.62
C GLU A 57 5.19 -6.13 -1.99
N VAL A 58 3.99 -6.45 -2.47
CA VAL A 58 3.17 -7.56 -1.97
C VAL A 58 3.38 -8.77 -2.86
N HIS A 59 3.84 -9.87 -2.26
CA HIS A 59 3.95 -11.19 -2.91
C HIS A 59 2.73 -12.02 -2.56
N TYR A 60 2.02 -12.53 -3.55
CA TYR A 60 0.75 -13.21 -3.35
C TYR A 60 0.53 -14.39 -4.31
N ASP A 61 -0.30 -15.33 -3.89
CA ASP A 61 -0.77 -16.44 -4.72
C ASP A 61 -2.12 -16.09 -5.37
N ASP A 62 -2.10 -15.87 -6.68
CA ASP A 62 -3.27 -15.47 -7.48
C ASP A 62 -4.37 -16.55 -7.56
N GLU A 63 -4.07 -17.78 -7.12
CA GLU A 63 -5.07 -18.85 -6.96
C GLU A 63 -5.88 -18.71 -5.66
N ILE A 64 -5.37 -17.95 -4.68
CA ILE A 64 -5.99 -17.74 -3.37
C ILE A 64 -6.61 -16.34 -3.26
N ILE A 65 -5.90 -15.31 -3.76
CA ILE A 65 -6.36 -13.93 -3.76
C ILE A 65 -6.00 -13.26 -5.08
N SER A 66 -7.01 -12.73 -5.79
CA SER A 66 -6.80 -12.09 -7.07
C SER A 66 -6.15 -10.71 -6.92
N LEU A 67 -5.45 -10.25 -7.96
CA LEU A 67 -4.96 -8.86 -8.04
C LEU A 67 -6.09 -7.85 -7.79
N LYS A 68 -7.25 -8.05 -8.42
CA LYS A 68 -8.40 -7.15 -8.27
C LYS A 68 -8.82 -7.02 -6.80
N ASN A 69 -8.89 -8.13 -6.06
CA ASN A 69 -9.24 -8.10 -4.64
C ASN A 69 -8.18 -7.38 -3.80
N LEU A 70 -6.89 -7.57 -4.09
CA LEU A 70 -5.81 -6.83 -3.43
C LEU A 70 -5.94 -5.32 -3.66
N LEU A 71 -6.26 -4.90 -4.89
CA LEU A 71 -6.43 -3.48 -5.22
C LEU A 71 -7.71 -2.89 -4.61
N ILE A 72 -8.80 -3.65 -4.51
CA ILE A 72 -10.00 -3.22 -3.79
C ILE A 72 -9.68 -3.04 -2.29
N ILE A 73 -8.99 -3.99 -1.67
CA ILE A 73 -8.55 -3.88 -0.27
C ILE A 73 -7.64 -2.66 -0.09
N HIS A 74 -6.70 -2.42 -1.01
CA HIS A 74 -5.86 -1.23 -1.00
C HIS A 74 -6.73 0.04 -0.98
N LEU A 75 -7.59 0.24 -1.98
CA LEU A 75 -8.40 1.44 -2.16
C LEU A 75 -9.45 1.70 -1.07
N THR A 76 -9.70 0.73 -0.18
CA THR A 76 -10.69 0.82 0.91
C THR A 76 -10.07 0.85 2.30
N THR A 77 -8.74 0.71 2.40
CA THR A 77 -8.01 0.70 3.68
C THR A 77 -7.20 1.96 3.95
N HIS A 78 -7.08 2.83 2.95
CA HIS A 78 -6.64 4.23 3.08
C HIS A 78 -7.66 5.15 2.40
N ASP A 79 -7.51 6.46 2.51
CA ASP A 79 -8.31 7.44 1.73
C ASP A 79 -7.66 7.66 0.35
N PRO A 80 -8.21 7.11 -0.75
CA PRO A 80 -7.67 7.24 -2.10
C PRO A 80 -8.10 8.54 -2.79
N THR A 81 -8.85 9.41 -2.12
CA THR A 81 -9.40 10.66 -2.67
C THR A 81 -8.54 11.88 -2.32
N THR A 82 -7.61 11.73 -1.38
CA THR A 82 -6.68 12.79 -0.98
C THR A 82 -5.35 12.70 -1.73
N LYS A 83 -5.05 13.73 -2.52
CA LYS A 83 -3.78 13.85 -3.23
C LYS A 83 -2.65 14.12 -2.24
N ASP A 84 -1.52 13.41 -2.40
CA ASP A 84 -0.26 13.62 -1.66
C ASP A 84 -0.45 13.66 -0.13
N ARG A 85 -1.38 12.86 0.40
CA ARG A 85 -1.72 12.85 1.84
C ARG A 85 -2.44 11.57 2.24
N GLN A 86 -2.19 11.12 3.47
CA GLN A 86 -3.03 10.16 4.18
C GLN A 86 -3.25 10.58 5.63
N GLY A 87 -4.46 11.04 5.96
CA GLY A 87 -4.75 11.57 7.30
C GLY A 87 -3.82 12.74 7.66
N ALA A 88 -3.01 12.56 8.71
CA ALA A 88 -2.02 13.55 9.16
C ALA A 88 -0.68 13.47 8.42
N ASP A 89 -0.44 12.42 7.64
CA ASP A 89 0.79 12.22 6.87
C ASP A 89 0.67 12.99 5.55
N ILE A 90 1.39 14.11 5.41
CA ILE A 90 1.29 15.02 4.27
C ILE A 90 2.60 15.03 3.49
N GLY A 91 2.50 14.81 2.17
CA GLY A 91 3.62 14.85 1.24
C GLY A 91 3.47 13.85 0.10
N THR A 92 4.21 14.08 -0.98
CA THR A 92 4.21 13.24 -2.18
C THR A 92 4.62 11.80 -1.90
N GLN A 93 5.39 11.57 -0.81
CA GLN A 93 5.74 10.24 -0.36
C GLN A 93 4.54 9.43 0.15
N TYR A 94 3.45 10.10 0.55
CA TYR A 94 2.24 9.47 1.09
C TYR A 94 1.10 9.37 0.08
N ARG A 95 1.37 9.68 -1.20
CA ARG A 95 0.35 9.62 -2.26
C ARG A 95 -0.16 8.19 -2.46
N SER A 96 -1.42 8.08 -2.89
CA SER A 96 -1.97 6.80 -3.32
C SER A 96 -1.50 6.47 -4.74
N ILE A 97 -0.90 5.29 -4.92
CA ILE A 97 -0.32 4.85 -6.20
C ILE A 97 -0.38 3.32 -6.34
N ILE A 98 -0.63 2.86 -7.57
CA ILE A 98 -0.54 1.46 -7.98
C ILE A 98 0.46 1.38 -9.14
N PHE A 99 1.50 0.57 -8.97
CA PHE A 99 2.45 0.26 -10.04
C PHE A 99 2.06 -1.04 -10.73
N TYR A 100 1.70 -0.96 -12.02
CA TYR A 100 1.33 -2.12 -12.83
C TYR A 100 2.53 -2.64 -13.65
N ALA A 101 2.66 -3.97 -13.76
CA ALA A 101 3.74 -4.60 -14.52
C ALA A 101 3.47 -4.65 -16.03
N ASP A 102 2.21 -4.77 -16.43
CA ASP A 102 1.78 -4.85 -17.82
C ASP A 102 0.38 -4.25 -18.03
N GLU A 103 -0.10 -4.27 -19.27
CA GLU A 103 -1.40 -3.69 -19.63
C GLU A 103 -2.58 -4.46 -19.02
N ALA A 104 -2.43 -5.77 -18.75
CA ALA A 104 -3.48 -6.55 -18.11
C ALA A 104 -3.63 -6.14 -16.64
N GLU A 105 -2.52 -5.95 -15.92
CA GLU A 105 -2.56 -5.43 -14.55
C GLU A 105 -3.09 -3.99 -14.50
N LYS A 106 -2.75 -3.15 -15.48
CA LYS A 106 -3.28 -1.80 -15.59
C LYS A 106 -4.80 -1.81 -15.75
N GLN A 107 -5.33 -2.65 -16.65
CA GLN A 107 -6.77 -2.79 -16.84
C GLN A 107 -7.47 -3.26 -15.55
N ILE A 108 -6.89 -4.24 -14.85
CA ILE A 108 -7.42 -4.71 -13.56
C ILE A 108 -7.45 -3.56 -12.52
N ALA A 109 -6.42 -2.70 -12.51
CA ALA A 109 -6.37 -1.55 -11.61
C ALA A 109 -7.43 -0.50 -11.96
N GLU A 110 -7.64 -0.21 -13.24
CA GLU A 110 -8.70 0.68 -13.72
C GLU A 110 -10.10 0.15 -13.33
N GLU A 111 -10.33 -1.15 -13.49
CA GLU A 111 -11.57 -1.82 -13.08
C GLU A 111 -11.78 -1.75 -11.56
N ALA A 112 -10.75 -1.99 -10.76
CA ALA A 112 -10.81 -1.88 -9.31
C ALA A 112 -11.12 -0.43 -8.86
N ILE A 113 -10.49 0.57 -9.48
CA ILE A 113 -10.78 1.98 -9.22
C ILE A 113 -12.22 2.31 -9.57
N ALA A 114 -12.71 1.87 -10.74
CA ALA A 114 -14.08 2.14 -11.17
C ALA A 114 -15.11 1.51 -10.22
N GLU A 115 -14.86 0.28 -9.76
CA GLU A 115 -15.72 -0.41 -8.79
C GLU A 115 -15.75 0.32 -7.44
N VAL A 116 -14.58 0.66 -6.90
CA VAL A 116 -14.45 1.32 -5.59
C VAL A 116 -14.89 2.79 -5.65
N GLN A 117 -14.82 3.46 -6.80
CA GLN A 117 -15.32 4.84 -6.94
C GLN A 117 -16.78 4.98 -6.50
N THR A 118 -17.58 3.92 -6.62
CA THR A 118 -18.99 3.92 -6.21
C THR A 118 -19.23 4.08 -4.71
N VAL A 119 -18.21 3.81 -3.87
CA VAL A 119 -18.29 3.97 -2.41
C VAL A 119 -17.70 5.29 -1.91
N TYR A 120 -17.15 6.12 -2.80
CA TYR A 120 -16.58 7.43 -2.48
C TYR A 120 -17.33 8.55 -3.22
N ASP A 121 -17.80 9.55 -2.47
CA ASP A 121 -18.39 10.76 -3.05
C ASP A 121 -17.34 11.60 -3.79
N ALA A 122 -16.13 11.65 -3.24
CA ALA A 122 -14.99 12.34 -3.85
C ALA A 122 -14.33 11.44 -4.91
N LYS A 123 -13.81 12.07 -5.96
CA LYS A 123 -13.09 11.37 -7.01
C LYS A 123 -11.83 10.70 -6.44
N ILE A 124 -11.62 9.43 -6.78
CA ILE A 124 -10.38 8.70 -6.51
C ILE A 124 -9.25 9.34 -7.33
N VAL A 125 -8.16 9.67 -6.65
CA VAL A 125 -6.97 10.31 -7.24
C VAL A 125 -5.74 9.39 -7.22
N THR A 126 -5.93 8.09 -6.93
CA THR A 126 -4.88 7.08 -7.00
C THR A 126 -4.19 7.09 -8.35
N GLU A 127 -2.87 7.22 -8.33
CA GLU A 127 -2.04 7.20 -9.53
C GLU A 127 -1.89 5.77 -10.06
N LEU A 128 -2.01 5.59 -11.39
CA LEU A 128 -1.59 4.36 -12.07
C LEU A 128 -0.29 4.66 -12.82
N ALA A 129 0.76 3.91 -12.48
CA ALA A 129 2.07 4.08 -13.10
C ALA A 129 2.63 2.73 -13.55
N ALA A 130 3.36 2.70 -14.67
CA ALA A 130 4.10 1.50 -15.05
C ALA A 130 5.17 1.17 -14.00
N SER A 131 5.48 -0.12 -13.85
CA SER A 131 6.43 -0.64 -12.88
C SER A 131 7.73 0.16 -12.87
N ALA A 132 8.14 0.57 -11.67
CA ALA A 132 9.31 1.37 -11.41
C ALA A 132 10.27 0.61 -10.47
N PRO A 133 11.57 0.98 -10.44
CA PRO A 133 12.52 0.36 -9.51
C PRO A 133 12.03 0.44 -8.06
N PHE A 134 12.00 -0.71 -7.39
CA PHE A 134 11.70 -0.81 -5.97
C PHE A 134 13.00 -0.77 -5.17
N TYR A 135 13.08 0.14 -4.21
CA TYR A 135 14.19 0.23 -3.26
C TYR A 135 13.73 -0.22 -1.89
N TRP A 136 14.35 -1.27 -1.37
CA TRP A 136 14.03 -1.84 -0.07
C TRP A 136 14.29 -0.80 1.04
N ALA A 137 13.30 -0.56 1.90
CA ALA A 137 13.47 0.34 3.05
C ALA A 137 14.29 -0.30 4.17
N GLU A 138 14.96 0.51 4.97
CA GLU A 138 15.88 0.05 6.01
C GLU A 138 15.25 -1.04 6.92
N PRO A 139 16.03 -2.02 7.43
CA PRO A 139 15.49 -3.18 8.15
C PRO A 139 14.55 -2.84 9.31
N GLU A 140 14.77 -1.72 9.99
CA GLU A 140 13.91 -1.21 11.06
C GLU A 140 12.49 -0.84 10.61
N HIS A 141 12.26 -0.64 9.31
CA HIS A 141 10.95 -0.35 8.73
C HIS A 141 10.19 -1.61 8.31
N GLN A 142 10.84 -2.77 8.30
CA GLN A 142 10.20 -4.04 7.96
C GLN A 142 9.54 -4.66 9.20
N ASP A 143 8.36 -5.25 9.02
CA ASP A 143 7.58 -5.82 10.12
C ASP A 143 7.35 -4.80 11.26
N TYR A 144 7.26 -3.50 10.94
CA TYR A 144 7.33 -2.44 11.96
C TYR A 144 6.22 -2.59 13.01
N TYR A 145 4.97 -2.78 12.56
CA TYR A 145 3.83 -2.96 13.47
C TYR A 145 3.97 -4.21 14.34
N LYS A 146 4.44 -5.31 13.77
CA LYS A 146 4.65 -6.57 14.49
C LYS A 146 5.72 -6.44 15.58
N ASN A 147 6.76 -5.66 15.32
CA ASN A 147 7.87 -5.47 16.25
C ASN A 147 7.64 -4.32 17.26
N ASN A 148 6.71 -3.40 16.98
CA ASN A 148 6.51 -2.18 17.75
C ASN A 148 5.02 -1.87 18.01
N SER A 149 4.19 -2.89 18.23
CA SER A 149 2.73 -2.73 18.36
C SER A 149 2.32 -1.77 19.49
N ASP A 150 3.13 -1.64 20.54
CA ASP A 150 2.89 -0.73 21.67
C ASP A 150 3.30 0.73 21.39
N ALA A 151 3.95 1.02 20.26
CA ALA A 151 4.34 2.37 19.89
C ALA A 151 3.12 3.28 19.72
N GLY A 152 3.26 4.56 20.10
CA GLY A 152 2.14 5.53 20.07
C GLY A 152 1.50 5.67 18.69
N TYR A 153 2.31 5.62 17.62
CA TYR A 153 1.82 5.63 16.24
C TYR A 153 1.00 4.38 15.89
N CYS A 154 1.48 3.19 16.31
CA CYS A 154 0.75 1.94 16.13
C CYS A 154 -0.61 1.98 16.85
N GLN A 155 -0.63 2.47 18.09
CA GLN A 155 -1.85 2.57 18.90
C GLN A 155 -2.85 3.59 18.34
N ALA A 156 -2.38 4.75 17.90
CA ALA A 156 -3.24 5.84 17.45
C ALA A 156 -3.68 5.72 15.99
N VAL A 157 -2.86 5.11 15.12
CA VAL A 157 -3.08 5.12 13.66
C VAL A 157 -3.29 3.71 13.09
N ILE A 158 -2.40 2.76 13.41
CA ILE A 158 -2.45 1.42 12.80
C ILE A 158 -3.57 0.57 13.41
N ASN A 159 -3.72 0.54 14.74
CA ASN A 159 -4.73 -0.26 15.43
C ASN A 159 -6.18 0.04 14.98
N PRO A 160 -6.61 1.32 14.88
CA PRO A 160 -7.93 1.63 14.37
C PRO A 160 -8.14 1.18 12.92
N LYS A 161 -7.11 1.30 12.07
CA LYS A 161 -7.16 0.82 10.68
C LYS A 161 -7.29 -0.70 10.61
N LEU A 162 -6.44 -1.43 11.34
CA LEU A 162 -6.50 -2.90 11.41
C LEU A 162 -7.83 -3.41 11.98
N SER A 163 -8.38 -2.75 13.01
CA SER A 163 -9.68 -3.14 13.56
C SER A 163 -10.82 -3.03 12.54
N LYS A 164 -10.84 -1.95 11.74
CA LYS A 164 -11.79 -1.79 10.64
C LYS A 164 -11.54 -2.84 9.56
N PHE A 165 -10.30 -2.96 9.10
CA PHE A 165 -9.88 -3.93 8.09
C PHE A 165 -10.31 -5.36 8.43
N ARG A 166 -10.00 -5.85 9.64
CA ARG A 166 -10.36 -7.21 10.08
C ARG A 166 -11.87 -7.46 10.13
N LYS A 167 -12.66 -6.41 10.40
CA LYS A 167 -14.13 -6.50 10.35
C LYS A 167 -14.66 -6.58 8.92
N LEU A 168 -14.11 -5.77 8.01
CA LEU A 168 -14.53 -5.75 6.60
C LEU A 168 -14.08 -7.01 5.84
N TYR A 169 -12.90 -7.53 6.14
CA TYR A 169 -12.23 -8.57 5.36
C TYR A 169 -11.98 -9.87 6.12
N SER A 170 -12.83 -10.20 7.10
CA SER A 170 -12.66 -11.38 7.95
C SER A 170 -12.47 -12.70 7.19
N THR A 171 -13.11 -12.85 6.03
CA THR A 171 -13.00 -14.03 5.14
C THR A 171 -11.68 -14.11 4.37
N HIS A 172 -10.94 -13.01 4.32
CA HIS A 172 -9.66 -12.90 3.62
C HIS A 172 -8.47 -12.95 4.59
N LEU A 173 -8.68 -13.07 5.90
CA LEU A 173 -7.59 -13.13 6.87
C LEU A 173 -6.92 -14.51 6.89
N LYS A 174 -5.63 -14.53 7.22
CA LYS A 174 -4.92 -15.75 7.61
C LYS A 174 -5.59 -16.32 8.87
N GLY A 175 -5.79 -17.64 8.87
CA GLY A 175 -6.31 -18.38 10.02
C GLY A 175 -5.27 -18.56 11.12
#